data_AF-A0A838JDA1-F1
#
_entry.id   AF-A0A838JDA1-F1
#
_cell.length_a   1.000
_cell.length_b   1.000
_cell.length_c   1.000
_cell.angle_alpha   90.00
_cell.angle_beta   90.00
_cell.angle_gamma   90.00
#
_symmetry.space_group_name_H-M   'P 1'
#
loop_
_entity.id
_entity.type
_entity.pdbx_description
1 polymer ?
#
loop_
_entity_poly.entity_id
_entity_poly.type
_entity_poly.pdbx_seq_one_letter_code
_entity_poly.pdbx_strand_id
1 'polypeptide(L)'
;MQATTLLREQIQQAHNFLEATVDGVTSEQMHWTPPGTANPLAATYVHAIASEDLAINMVLKGGTPLYTTMADDEIGVNEIQPLTTTEWA
;
A
#
# COMPACT_ATOMS: atom_id res chain seq x y z
N MET A 1 27.98 -7.83 2.83
CA MET A 1 26.52 -7.73 2.64
C MET A 1 26.27 -6.94 1.37
N GLN A 2 25.52 -7.49 0.42
CA GLN A 2 25.22 -6.81 -0.85
C GLN A 2 24.13 -5.76 -0.61
N ALA A 3 24.26 -4.56 -1.20
CA ALA A 3 23.31 -3.47 -1.00
C ALA A 3 21.86 -3.87 -1.36
N THR A 4 21.69 -4.71 -2.40
CA THR A 4 20.39 -5.23 -2.82
C THR A 4 19.76 -6.21 -1.81
N THR A 5 20.58 -6.96 -1.08
CA THR A 5 20.10 -7.81 0.02
C THR A 5 19.55 -6.96 1.16
N LEU A 6 20.32 -5.94 1.57
CA LEU A 6 19.88 -5.02 2.63
C LEU A 6 18.57 -4.31 2.27
N LEU A 7 18.47 -3.78 1.05
CA LEU A 7 17.24 -3.10 0.60
C LEU A 7 16.04 -4.04 0.58
N ARG A 8 16.22 -5.30 0.17
CA ARG A 8 15.16 -6.32 0.23
C ARG A 8 14.71 -6.58 1.66
N GLU A 9 15.66 -6.72 2.58
CA GLU A 9 15.37 -6.96 4.00
C GLU A 9 14.63 -5.77 4.63
N GLN A 10 15.01 -4.53 4.27
CA GLN A 10 14.34 -3.31 4.74
C GLN A 10 12.89 -3.21 4.24
N ILE A 11 12.64 -3.51 2.95
CA ILE A 11 11.28 -3.54 2.40
C ILE A 11 10.45 -4.62 3.11
N GLN A 12 11.01 -5.82 3.31
CA GLN A 12 10.32 -6.88 4.03
C GLN A 12 10.01 -6.48 5.48
N GLN A 13 10.93 -5.81 6.16
CA GLN A 13 10.72 -5.33 7.53
C GLN A 13 9.61 -4.28 7.59
N ALA A 14 9.58 -3.34 6.65
CA ALA A 14 8.52 -2.33 6.56
C ALA A 14 7.15 -2.96 6.30
N HIS A 15 7.06 -3.91 5.37
CA HIS A 15 5.83 -4.66 5.10
C HIS A 15 5.37 -5.44 6.33
N ASN A 16 6.27 -6.14 7.02
CA ASN A 16 5.94 -6.86 8.25
C ASN A 16 5.43 -5.93 9.36
N PHE A 17 5.96 -4.72 9.44
CA PHE A 17 5.49 -3.71 10.40
C PHE A 17 4.08 -3.22 10.05
N LEU A 18 3.79 -3.02 8.77
CA LEU A 18 2.45 -2.68 8.29
C LEU A 18 1.45 -3.79 8.65
N GLU A 19 1.78 -5.05 8.34
CA GLU A 19 0.95 -6.22 8.68
C GLU A 19 0.70 -6.34 10.19
N ALA A 20 1.75 -6.18 11.01
CA ALA A 20 1.61 -6.19 12.47
C ALA A 20 0.76 -5.04 13.02
N THR A 21 0.66 -3.92 12.29
CA THR A 21 -0.17 -2.76 12.69
C THR A 21 -1.66 -3.02 12.46
N VAL A 22 -2.01 -3.84 11.47
CA VAL A 22 -3.40 -4.21 11.17
C VAL A 22 -3.81 -5.55 11.82
N ASP A 23 -2.87 -6.26 12.44
CA ASP A 23 -3.15 -7.52 13.13
C ASP A 23 -4.18 -7.33 14.25
N GLY A 24 -5.20 -8.19 14.26
CA GLY A 24 -6.31 -8.13 15.22
C GLY A 24 -7.31 -6.99 15.01
N VAL A 25 -7.15 -6.14 13.99
CA VAL A 25 -8.12 -5.08 13.68
C VAL A 25 -9.33 -5.68 12.95
N THR A 26 -10.54 -5.36 13.42
CA THR A 26 -11.77 -5.84 12.79
C THR A 26 -12.09 -5.07 11.52
N SER A 27 -12.90 -5.65 10.64
CA SER A 27 -13.37 -4.93 9.44
C SER A 27 -14.09 -3.62 9.78
N GLU A 28 -14.89 -3.58 10.85
CA GLU A 28 -15.55 -2.35 11.30
C GLU A 28 -14.52 -1.27 11.69
N GLN A 29 -13.47 -1.65 12.41
CA GLN A 29 -12.39 -0.73 12.81
C GLN A 29 -11.56 -0.27 11.59
N MET A 30 -11.33 -1.15 10.61
CA MET A 30 -10.64 -0.81 9.36
C MET A 30 -11.38 0.29 8.58
N HIS A 31 -12.71 0.24 8.55
CA HIS A 31 -13.55 1.18 7.79
C HIS A 31 -14.06 2.37 8.61
N TRP A 32 -13.80 2.41 9.90
CA TRP A 32 -14.15 3.56 10.74
C TRP A 32 -13.40 4.81 10.28
N THR A 33 -14.14 5.90 10.08
CA THR A 33 -13.57 7.19 9.72
C THR A 33 -13.26 7.99 10.99
N PRO A 34 -11.98 8.24 11.31
CA PRO A 34 -11.61 9.07 12.46
C PRO A 34 -12.06 10.53 12.28
N PRO A 35 -12.34 11.26 13.37
CA PRO A 35 -12.65 12.67 13.28
C PRO A 35 -11.47 13.48 12.72
N GLY A 36 -11.77 14.56 11.98
CA GLY A 36 -10.76 15.43 11.36
C GLY A 36 -10.48 15.05 9.91
N THR A 37 -9.20 15.06 9.53
CA THR A 37 -8.73 14.83 8.15
C THR A 37 -7.96 13.51 7.99
N ALA A 38 -7.99 12.64 9.00
CA ALA A 38 -7.34 11.35 8.91
C ALA A 38 -8.17 10.38 8.06
N ASN A 39 -7.50 9.59 7.23
CA ASN A 39 -8.15 8.56 6.43
C ASN A 39 -8.58 7.37 7.31
N PRO A 40 -9.59 6.59 6.91
CA PRO A 40 -9.80 5.26 7.46
C PRO A 40 -8.54 4.39 7.34
N LEU A 41 -8.37 3.45 8.27
CA LEU A 41 -7.20 2.58 8.28
C LEU A 41 -7.12 1.73 7.00
N ALA A 42 -8.26 1.22 6.51
CA ALA A 42 -8.35 0.48 5.25
C ALA A 42 -7.78 1.27 4.06
N ALA A 43 -8.11 2.56 3.96
CA ALA A 43 -7.62 3.41 2.87
C ALA A 43 -6.09 3.58 2.94
N THR A 44 -5.54 3.76 4.13
CA THR A 44 -4.08 3.88 4.34
C THR A 44 -3.36 2.56 4.05
N TYR A 45 -3.93 1.43 4.48
CA TYR A 45 -3.39 0.11 4.22
C TYR A 45 -3.34 -0.19 2.72
N VAL A 46 -4.45 0.02 2.01
CA VAL A 46 -4.51 -0.17 0.55
C VAL A 46 -3.53 0.76 -0.17
N HIS A 47 -3.39 2.01 0.26
CA HIS A 47 -2.42 2.93 -0.31
C HIS A 47 -0.98 2.41 -0.21
N ALA A 48 -0.60 1.83 0.94
CA ALA A 48 0.73 1.25 1.12
C ALA A 48 0.95 0.01 0.22
N ILE A 49 -0.01 -0.93 0.19
CA ILE A 49 0.08 -2.14 -0.64
C ILE A 49 0.10 -1.81 -2.14
N ALA A 50 -0.73 -0.88 -2.60
CA ALA A 50 -0.73 -0.43 -3.99
C ALA A 50 0.59 0.25 -4.39
N SER A 51 1.22 0.96 -3.45
CA SER A 51 2.54 1.57 -3.68
C SER A 51 3.64 0.51 -3.81
N GLU A 52 3.59 -0.55 -3.02
CA GLU A 52 4.49 -1.71 -3.16
C GLU A 52 4.30 -2.42 -4.51
N ASP A 53 3.05 -2.69 -4.90
CA ASP A 53 2.72 -3.30 -6.19
C ASP A 53 3.24 -2.47 -7.37
N LEU A 54 3.04 -1.14 -7.35
CA LEU A 54 3.59 -0.26 -8.38
C LEU A 54 5.12 -0.31 -8.41
N ALA A 55 5.78 -0.16 -7.26
CA ALA A 55 7.24 -0.16 -7.20
C ALA A 55 7.82 -1.47 -7.74
N ILE A 56 7.24 -2.62 -7.40
CA ILE A 56 7.75 -3.92 -7.84
C ILE A 56 7.35 -4.21 -9.29
N ASN A 57 6.06 -4.17 -9.62
CA ASN A 57 5.58 -4.65 -10.91
C ASN A 57 5.75 -3.63 -12.03
N MET A 58 5.61 -2.32 -11.76
CA MET A 58 5.86 -1.30 -12.77
C MET A 58 7.33 -0.88 -12.81
N VAL A 59 7.90 -0.41 -11.70
CA VAL A 59 9.23 0.22 -11.72
C VAL A 59 10.35 -0.81 -11.88
N LEU A 60 10.36 -1.88 -11.06
CA LEU A 60 11.44 -2.86 -11.10
C LEU A 60 11.29 -3.91 -12.21
N LYS A 61 10.06 -4.34 -12.53
CA LYS A 61 9.82 -5.36 -13.57
C LYS A 61 9.44 -4.79 -14.95
N GLY A 62 9.08 -3.52 -15.05
CA GLY A 62 8.62 -2.90 -16.31
C GLY A 62 7.24 -3.37 -16.79
N GLY A 63 6.45 -3.96 -15.89
CA GLY A 63 5.09 -4.44 -16.15
C GLY A 63 4.01 -3.46 -15.72
N THR A 64 2.80 -3.98 -15.50
CA THR A 64 1.66 -3.22 -14.99
C THR A 64 1.39 -3.63 -13.53
N PRO A 65 1.05 -2.70 -12.62
CA PRO A 65 0.65 -3.06 -11.26
C PRO A 65 -0.58 -3.99 -11.29
N LEU A 66 -0.61 -4.99 -10.42
CA LEU A 66 -1.70 -5.95 -10.31
C LEU A 66 -3.04 -5.27 -10.02
N TYR A 67 -3.07 -4.25 -9.16
CA TYR A 67 -4.31 -3.56 -8.79
C TYR A 67 -5.04 -2.94 -9.98
N THR A 68 -4.34 -2.65 -11.09
CA THR A 68 -4.97 -2.09 -12.30
C THR A 68 -5.85 -3.08 -13.06
N THR A 69 -5.74 -4.37 -12.73
CA THR A 69 -6.52 -5.46 -13.33
C THR A 69 -7.62 -5.99 -12.41
N MET A 70 -7.72 -5.46 -11.20
CA MET A 70 -8.71 -5.85 -10.20
C MET A 70 -9.96 -4.99 -10.30
N ALA A 71 -11.11 -5.56 -9.92
CA ALA A 71 -12.33 -4.77 -9.78
C ALA A 71 -12.29 -3.93 -8.49
N ASP A 72 -12.98 -2.79 -8.45
CA ASP A 72 -13.01 -1.89 -7.28
C ASP A 72 -13.44 -2.63 -6.00
N ASP A 73 -14.42 -3.53 -6.13
CA ASP A 73 -14.95 -4.39 -5.09
C ASP A 73 -13.89 -5.33 -4.48
N GLU A 74 -12.88 -5.73 -5.26
CA GLU A 74 -11.79 -6.61 -4.83
C GLU A 74 -10.68 -5.86 -4.09
N ILE A 75 -10.52 -4.56 -4.38
CA ILE A 75 -9.52 -3.69 -3.74
C ILE A 75 -10.05 -3.13 -2.42
N GLY A 76 -11.38 -3.00 -2.30
CA GLY A 76 -12.04 -2.54 -1.07
C GLY A 76 -11.95 -1.02 -0.86
N VAL A 77 -11.54 -0.26 -1.88
CA VAL A 77 -11.60 1.20 -1.92
C VAL A 77 -12.15 1.64 -3.27
N ASN A 78 -12.92 2.72 -3.29
CA ASN A 78 -13.49 3.24 -4.54
C ASN A 78 -12.45 3.86 -5.46
N GLU A 79 -11.34 4.37 -4.90
CA GLU A 79 -10.30 5.04 -5.65
C GLU A 79 -8.95 4.79 -4.99
N ILE A 80 -7.95 4.41 -5.78
CA ILE A 80 -6.54 4.43 -5.33
C ILE A 80 -6.00 5.82 -5.62
N GLN A 81 -5.43 6.46 -4.59
CA GLN A 81 -4.75 7.75 -4.73
C GLN A 81 -3.76 7.69 -5.90
N PRO A 82 -3.89 8.55 -6.92
CA PRO A 82 -2.99 8.56 -8.05
C PRO A 82 -1.59 8.88 -7.56
N LEU A 83 -0.62 8.01 -7.88
CA LEU A 83 0.77 8.22 -7.54
C LEU A 83 1.36 9.29 -8.45
N THR A 84 1.10 10.56 -8.12
CA THR A 84 1.79 11.69 -8.75
C THR A 84 3.04 12.00 -7.92
N THR A 85 4.22 11.85 -8.51
CA THR A 85 5.46 12.35 -7.90
C THR A 85 5.62 13.87 -8.07
N THR A 86 4.64 14.56 -8.66
CA THR A 86 4.67 16.01 -8.92
C THR A 86 4.88 16.84 -7.65
N GLU A 87 4.45 16.33 -6.49
CA GLU A 87 4.66 16.99 -5.20
C GLU A 87 6.10 16.80 -4.65
N TRP A 88 6.84 15.83 -5.22
CA TRP A 88 8.19 15.41 -4.84
C TRP A 88 9.25 15.72 -5.91
N ALA A 89 8.87 16.39 -7.01
CA ALA A 89 9.72 16.82 -8.12
C ALA A 89 10.10 18.30 -7.98
#